data_AF-A0AAD3ML83-F1
#
_entry.id   AF-A0AAD3ML83-F1
#
_cell.length_a   1.000
_cell.length_b   1.000
_cell.length_c   1.000
_cell.angle_alpha   90.00
_cell.angle_beta   90.00
_cell.angle_gamma   90.00
#
_symmetry.space_group_name_H-M   'P 1'
#
loop_
_entity.id
_entity.type
_entity.pdbx_description
1 polymer ?
#
loop_
_entity_poly.entity_id
_entity_poly.type
_entity_poly.pdbx_seq_one_letter_code
_entity_poly.pdbx_strand_id
1 'polypeptide(L)'
;MRSRTERNRLTLFWGLMLGLSSCLRPATAEICGPSIDIGNDISEFRRLENCTVVEGYLQILLIGDKNNNNVNQEVFRSLSFPKLTMITDYLLLFRVSGLDSLSTLFPNLTVIRGRNLFYNYALVIFEMTSLKDIGLYNLRNITRGAIRIEKNPELCYLDSIDWSLIMDAEFNNYIAGNKQSKECSDVCPGIMENNPQCRKTMFNNNYNYRCWNSNHCQKGRLTVTRERSSGI
;
A
#
# COMPACT_ATOMS: atom_id res chain seq x y z
N MET A 1 14.99 35.33 -82.59
CA MET A 1 14.05 34.25 -82.24
C MET A 1 14.36 33.77 -80.81
N ARG A 2 13.33 33.76 -79.96
CA ARG A 2 13.16 33.00 -78.70
C ARG A 2 14.30 32.98 -77.67
N SER A 3 14.13 33.85 -76.66
CA SER A 3 14.38 33.55 -75.25
C SER A 3 13.31 32.55 -74.75
N ARG A 4 13.72 31.42 -74.17
CA ARG A 4 13.00 30.62 -73.15
C ARG A 4 13.76 29.35 -72.78
N THR A 5 14.17 29.21 -71.52
CA THR A 5 14.19 27.93 -70.77
C THR A 5 14.16 28.32 -69.29
N GLU A 6 12.98 28.42 -68.68
CA GLU A 6 12.23 27.36 -67.96
C GLU A 6 12.95 26.82 -66.70
N ARG A 7 12.15 26.62 -65.66
CA ARG A 7 12.44 26.78 -64.24
C ARG A 7 12.28 25.44 -63.53
N ASN A 8 12.98 25.25 -62.41
CA ASN A 8 12.60 24.45 -61.24
C ASN A 8 12.36 22.92 -61.37
N ARG A 9 13.17 22.15 -60.63
CA ARG A 9 12.75 21.38 -59.42
C ARG A 9 13.85 20.39 -59.05
N LEU A 10 14.40 20.50 -57.84
CA LEU A 10 14.64 19.37 -56.93
C LEU A 10 15.11 19.90 -55.58
N THR A 11 14.14 20.00 -54.69
CA THR A 11 14.27 20.12 -53.23
C THR A 11 15.04 18.93 -52.67
N LEU A 12 16.06 19.15 -51.84
CA LEU A 12 16.48 18.17 -50.83
C LEU A 12 16.62 18.87 -49.48
N PHE A 13 15.71 18.46 -48.61
CA PHE A 13 15.53 18.84 -47.22
C PHE A 13 16.81 18.59 -46.40
N TRP A 14 17.34 19.64 -45.78
CA TRP A 14 18.14 19.51 -44.56
C TRP A 14 17.27 19.98 -43.40
N GLY A 15 16.32 19.14 -43.01
CA GLY A 15 15.56 19.31 -41.78
C GLY A 15 16.49 19.04 -40.60
N LEU A 16 16.88 20.10 -39.90
CA LEU A 16 17.57 20.02 -38.62
C LEU A 16 16.63 19.31 -37.63
N MET A 17 16.87 18.03 -37.40
CA MET A 17 16.23 17.29 -36.32
C MET A 17 16.75 17.86 -35.01
N LEU A 18 16.06 18.86 -34.47
CA LEU A 18 16.08 19.18 -33.05
C LEU A 18 15.47 17.97 -32.33
N GLY A 19 16.29 16.95 -32.13
CA GLY A 19 16.01 15.88 -31.19
C GLY A 19 15.96 16.50 -29.81
N LEU A 20 14.76 16.89 -29.38
CA LEU A 20 14.44 17.02 -27.96
C LEU A 20 14.66 15.64 -27.36
N SER A 21 15.90 15.39 -26.93
CA SER A 21 16.22 14.34 -25.97
C SER A 21 15.56 14.76 -24.66
N SER A 22 14.25 14.52 -24.56
CA SER A 22 13.57 14.41 -23.28
C SER A 22 14.15 13.18 -22.60
N CYS A 23 15.29 13.38 -21.93
CA CYS A 23 15.71 12.49 -20.86
C CYS A 23 14.52 12.41 -19.91
N LEU A 24 13.77 11.31 -19.99
CA LEU A 24 12.87 10.87 -18.94
C LEU A 24 13.74 10.82 -17.68
N ARG A 25 13.69 11.88 -16.88
CA ARG A 25 14.34 11.88 -15.57
C ARG A 25 13.79 10.65 -14.85
N PRO A 26 14.64 9.74 -14.35
CA PRO A 26 14.18 8.71 -13.44
C PRO A 26 13.38 9.42 -12.36
N ALA A 27 12.13 9.01 -12.12
CA ALA A 27 11.37 9.54 -11.01
C ALA A 27 12.18 9.25 -9.74
N THR A 28 12.88 10.26 -9.23
CA THR A 28 13.67 10.14 -8.01
C THR A 28 12.67 9.95 -6.89
N ALA A 29 12.77 8.81 -6.19
CA ALA A 29 11.93 8.54 -5.04
C ALA A 29 12.15 9.64 -3.99
N GLU A 30 11.08 10.33 -3.62
CA GLU A 30 11.14 11.33 -2.56
C GLU A 30 11.25 10.61 -1.21
N ILE A 31 12.30 10.92 -0.47
CA ILE A 31 12.58 10.33 0.85
C ILE A 31 12.18 11.36 1.90
N CYS A 32 11.31 10.94 2.82
CA CYS A 32 10.85 11.75 3.93
C CYS A 32 11.35 11.17 5.25
N GLY A 33 11.96 12.01 6.09
CA GLY A 33 12.53 11.59 7.36
C GLY A 33 13.46 12.65 7.96
N PRO A 34 14.08 12.38 9.12
CA PRO A 34 14.04 11.10 9.85
C PRO A 34 12.74 10.92 10.65
N SER A 35 12.08 9.76 10.49
CA SER A 35 10.81 9.36 11.14
C SER A 35 9.65 10.36 11.04
N ILE A 36 8.42 9.87 11.06
CA ILE A 36 7.23 10.72 10.94
C ILE A 36 6.23 10.34 12.01
N ASP A 37 5.93 11.30 12.87
CA ASP A 37 4.86 11.24 13.86
C ASP A 37 3.72 12.18 13.43
N ILE A 38 2.55 11.61 13.15
CA ILE A 38 1.31 12.32 12.87
C ILE A 38 0.39 12.07 14.05
N GLY A 39 0.01 13.10 14.78
CA GLY A 39 -0.96 12.92 15.86
C GLY A 39 -1.67 14.18 16.28
N ASN A 40 -2.83 13.99 16.92
CA ASN A 40 -3.80 15.01 17.32
C ASN A 40 -4.45 15.79 16.17
N ASP A 41 -3.65 16.28 15.22
CA ASP A 41 -4.10 17.08 14.08
C ASP A 41 -4.00 16.28 12.77
N ILE A 42 -5.14 16.14 12.09
CA ILE A 42 -5.23 15.47 10.79
C ILE A 42 -4.52 16.26 9.68
N SER A 43 -4.30 17.57 9.85
CA SER A 43 -3.59 18.41 8.89
C SER A 43 -2.12 17.99 8.71
N GLU A 44 -1.54 17.30 9.69
CA GLU A 44 -0.15 16.83 9.68
C GLU A 44 0.11 15.73 8.64
N PHE A 45 -0.95 15.11 8.12
CA PHE A 45 -0.85 14.19 6.99
C PHE A 45 -0.26 14.85 5.73
N ARG A 46 -0.29 16.19 5.60
CA ARG A 46 0.37 16.92 4.50
C ARG A 46 1.86 16.57 4.35
N ARG A 47 2.51 16.15 5.44
CA ARG A 47 3.91 15.70 5.45
C ARG A 47 4.17 14.48 4.57
N LEU A 48 3.12 13.74 4.16
CA LEU A 48 3.22 12.54 3.33
C LEU A 48 2.91 12.78 1.84
N GLU A 49 2.48 13.99 1.43
CA GLU A 49 1.96 14.27 0.08
C GLU A 49 2.90 13.88 -1.08
N ASN A 50 4.19 14.07 -0.89
CA ASN A 50 5.20 13.76 -1.90
C ASN A 50 6.03 12.52 -1.57
N CYS A 51 5.88 11.96 -0.37
CA CYS A 51 6.74 10.90 0.13
C CYS A 51 6.55 9.60 -0.62
N THR A 52 7.65 9.10 -1.18
CA THR A 52 7.70 7.76 -1.77
C THR A 52 8.23 6.74 -0.76
N VAL A 53 9.21 7.16 0.04
CA VAL A 53 9.85 6.36 1.08
C VAL A 53 9.86 7.15 2.38
N VAL A 54 9.40 6.54 3.46
CA VAL A 54 9.63 7.06 4.82
C VAL A 54 10.91 6.42 5.36
N GLU A 55 11.94 7.25 5.56
CA GLU A 55 13.16 6.87 6.25
C GLU A 55 12.96 7.01 7.77
N GLY A 56 12.86 5.86 8.43
CA GLY A 56 12.50 5.73 9.84
C GLY A 56 11.15 5.03 9.98
N TYR A 57 10.46 5.34 11.07
CA TYR A 57 9.12 4.83 11.35
C TYR A 57 8.03 5.83 10.94
N LEU A 58 6.81 5.34 10.78
CA LEU A 58 5.60 6.16 10.64
C LEU A 58 4.64 5.84 11.79
N GLN A 59 4.32 6.83 12.62
CA GLN A 59 3.32 6.72 13.67
C GLN A 59 2.13 7.64 13.36
N ILE A 60 0.93 7.09 13.53
CA ILE A 60 -0.34 7.81 13.39
C ILE A 60 -1.11 7.60 14.69
N LEU A 61 -1.19 8.65 15.51
CA LEU A 61 -1.55 8.56 16.92
C LEU A 61 -2.66 9.54 17.27
N LEU A 62 -3.63 9.11 18.08
CA LEU A 62 -4.55 10.02 18.78
C LEU A 62 -5.27 11.00 17.83
N ILE A 63 -5.73 10.53 16.67
CA ILE A 63 -6.45 11.37 15.72
C ILE A 63 -7.95 11.16 15.86
N GLY A 64 -8.66 12.27 16.01
CA GLY A 64 -10.11 12.31 16.11
C GLY A 64 -10.64 12.14 17.53
N ASP A 65 -11.72 12.84 17.84
CA ASP A 65 -12.53 12.60 19.03
C ASP A 65 -13.56 11.50 18.73
N LYS A 66 -13.70 10.54 19.65
CA LYS A 66 -14.72 9.48 19.60
C LYS A 66 -16.14 10.03 19.48
N ASN A 67 -16.37 11.27 19.92
CA ASN A 67 -17.67 11.93 19.86
C ASN A 67 -18.01 12.51 18.47
N ASN A 68 -17.02 12.66 17.59
CA ASN A 68 -17.16 13.32 16.27
C ASN A 68 -16.69 12.44 15.10
N ASN A 69 -17.00 11.13 15.15
CA ASN A 69 -16.53 10.15 14.17
C ASN A 69 -16.93 10.46 12.72
N ASN A 70 -18.14 11.01 12.50
CA ASN A 70 -18.66 11.26 11.15
C ASN A 70 -17.81 12.30 10.39
N VAL A 71 -17.43 13.38 11.06
CA VAL A 71 -16.60 14.45 10.46
C VAL A 71 -15.22 13.90 10.09
N ASN A 72 -14.59 13.16 11.01
CA ASN A 72 -13.28 12.56 10.74
C ASN A 72 -13.32 11.57 9.58
N GLN A 73 -14.40 10.79 9.46
CA GLN A 73 -14.57 9.83 8.37
C GLN A 73 -14.63 10.51 7.00
N GLU A 74 -15.35 11.64 6.88
CA GLU A 74 -15.39 12.40 5.62
C GLU A 74 -14.00 12.94 5.25
N VAL A 75 -13.25 13.46 6.22
CA VAL A 75 -11.89 13.95 5.99
C VAL A 75 -10.96 12.80 5.55
N PHE A 76 -10.95 11.67 6.27
CA PHE A 76 -10.12 10.52 5.90
C PHE A 76 -10.41 9.96 4.51
N ARG A 77 -11.67 10.03 4.05
CA ARG A 77 -12.04 9.62 2.68
C ARG A 77 -11.47 10.52 1.59
N SER A 78 -11.16 11.77 1.91
CA SER A 78 -10.52 12.72 0.98
C SER A 78 -8.99 12.63 0.99
N LEU A 79 -8.40 12.03 2.03
CA LEU A 79 -6.96 11.87 2.14
C LEU A 79 -6.48 10.62 1.42
N SER A 80 -5.44 10.77 0.60
CA SER A 80 -4.76 9.64 -0.03
C SER A 80 -3.29 9.97 -0.33
N PHE A 81 -2.41 9.04 -0.01
CA PHE A 81 -0.96 9.15 -0.19
C PHE A 81 -0.44 8.01 -1.10
N PRO A 82 -0.85 7.99 -2.38
CA PRO A 82 -0.53 6.89 -3.29
C PRO A 82 0.94 6.81 -3.68
N LYS A 83 1.74 7.86 -3.42
CA LYS A 83 3.18 7.83 -3.68
C LYS A 83 3.93 6.97 -2.68
N LEU A 84 3.40 6.82 -1.46
CA LEU A 84 4.08 6.08 -0.41
C LEU A 84 4.11 4.59 -0.74
N THR A 85 5.31 4.06 -0.94
CA THR A 85 5.52 2.65 -1.30
C THR A 85 6.34 1.89 -0.27
N MET A 86 7.09 2.59 0.59
CA MET A 86 7.99 1.95 1.54
C MET A 86 8.12 2.71 2.86
N ILE A 87 8.17 1.95 3.95
CA ILE A 87 8.58 2.41 5.27
C ILE A 87 9.81 1.59 5.69
N THR A 88 10.89 2.24 6.11
CA THR A 88 12.12 1.50 6.41
C THR A 88 12.09 0.79 7.76
N ASP A 89 11.35 1.32 8.74
CA ASP A 89 11.31 0.76 10.08
C ASP A 89 9.96 0.11 10.32
N TYR A 90 9.06 0.73 11.11
CA TYR A 90 7.73 0.19 11.41
C TYR A 90 6.61 1.19 11.12
N LEU A 91 5.39 0.67 10.96
CA LEU A 91 4.15 1.43 10.91
C LEU A 91 3.36 1.18 12.20
N LEU A 92 2.94 2.25 12.88
CA LEU A 92 2.13 2.16 14.08
C LEU A 92 0.89 3.06 13.94
N LEU A 93 -0.28 2.47 14.12
CA LEU A 93 -1.55 3.18 14.24
C LEU A 93 -2.14 2.94 15.63
N PHE A 94 -2.45 4.03 16.33
CA PHE A 94 -2.98 3.97 17.69
C PHE A 94 -4.07 5.01 17.92
N ARG A 95 -5.26 4.55 18.32
CA ARG A 95 -6.42 5.42 18.66
C ARG A 95 -6.72 6.46 17.58
N VAL A 96 -6.88 6.01 16.34
CA VAL A 96 -7.38 6.84 15.24
C VAL A 96 -8.85 6.49 15.01
N SER A 97 -9.71 7.50 15.11
CA SER A 97 -11.16 7.38 14.95
C SER A 97 -11.60 7.91 13.58
N GLY A 98 -12.59 7.30 12.95
CA GLY A 98 -13.11 7.69 11.63
C GLY A 98 -12.40 7.08 10.42
N LEU A 99 -11.21 6.51 10.58
CA LEU A 99 -10.51 5.78 9.52
C LEU A 99 -11.09 4.35 9.40
N ASP A 100 -11.68 4.03 8.24
CA ASP A 100 -12.33 2.74 7.99
C ASP A 100 -11.43 1.70 7.29
N SER A 101 -10.47 2.14 6.48
CA SER A 101 -9.48 1.26 5.84
C SER A 101 -8.18 2.01 5.53
N LEU A 102 -7.01 1.34 5.58
CA LEU A 102 -5.75 1.95 5.11
C LEU A 102 -5.65 1.96 3.58
N SER A 103 -6.58 1.32 2.87
CA SER A 103 -6.62 1.31 1.41
C SER A 103 -6.78 2.72 0.81
N THR A 104 -7.44 3.62 1.53
CA THR A 104 -7.61 5.03 1.14
C THR A 104 -6.33 5.81 1.33
N LEU A 105 -5.67 5.66 2.49
CA LEU A 105 -4.46 6.38 2.84
C LEU A 105 -3.23 5.89 2.09
N PHE A 106 -2.96 4.59 2.08
CA PHE A 106 -1.71 4.01 1.59
C PHE A 106 -1.93 2.91 0.55
N PRO A 107 -2.60 3.20 -0.58
CA PRO A 107 -2.98 2.19 -1.57
C PRO A 107 -1.78 1.45 -2.18
N ASN A 108 -0.60 2.08 -2.22
CA ASN A 108 0.60 1.54 -2.86
C ASN A 108 1.71 1.13 -1.89
N LEU A 109 1.47 1.15 -0.58
CA LEU A 109 2.45 0.69 0.40
C LEU A 109 2.78 -0.78 0.13
N THR A 110 4.03 -1.04 -0.27
CA THR A 110 4.47 -2.33 -0.80
C THR A 110 5.41 -3.05 0.16
N VAL A 111 6.25 -2.29 0.88
CA VAL A 111 7.29 -2.85 1.75
C VAL A 111 7.36 -2.14 3.10
N ILE A 112 7.41 -2.92 4.18
CA ILE A 112 7.85 -2.46 5.50
C ILE A 112 9.14 -3.22 5.84
N ARG A 113 10.28 -2.52 5.91
CA ARG A 113 11.58 -3.21 6.05
C ARG A 113 11.88 -3.67 7.48
N GLY A 114 11.37 -3.01 8.52
CA GLY A 114 11.63 -3.43 9.90
C GLY A 114 13.10 -3.33 10.32
N ARG A 115 13.84 -2.33 9.83
CA ARG A 115 15.23 -2.07 10.29
C ARG A 115 15.26 -1.88 11.80
N ASN A 116 14.40 -0.99 12.29
CA ASN A 116 14.03 -0.87 13.69
C ASN A 116 12.58 -1.32 13.88
N LEU A 117 12.24 -1.75 15.10
CA LEU A 117 10.93 -2.32 15.44
C LEU A 117 10.36 -1.59 16.64
N PHE A 118 9.03 -1.51 16.71
CA PHE A 118 8.34 -1.13 17.94
C PHE A 118 8.24 -2.38 18.83
N TYR A 119 9.13 -2.47 19.82
CA TYR A 119 9.47 -3.74 20.49
C TYR A 119 9.95 -4.78 19.46
N ASN A 120 9.11 -5.74 19.10
CA ASN A 120 9.41 -6.78 18.09
C ASN A 120 8.51 -6.68 16.85
N TYR A 121 7.72 -5.61 16.73
CA TYR A 121 6.69 -5.47 15.71
C TYR A 121 7.06 -4.45 14.64
N ALA A 122 6.83 -4.80 13.38
CA ALA A 122 6.98 -3.93 12.22
C ALA A 122 5.67 -3.27 11.79
N LEU A 123 4.53 -3.86 12.16
CA LEU A 123 3.20 -3.30 11.96
C LEU A 123 2.41 -3.41 13.27
N VAL A 124 1.90 -2.28 13.74
CA VAL A 124 1.06 -2.21 14.94
C VAL A 124 -0.25 -1.49 14.59
N ILE A 125 -1.37 -2.15 14.84
CA ILE A 125 -2.72 -1.62 14.67
C ILE A 125 -3.45 -1.84 15.99
N PHE A 126 -3.56 -0.79 16.79
CA PHE A 126 -4.02 -0.90 18.18
C PHE A 126 -5.11 0.12 18.53
N GLU A 127 -6.21 -0.37 19.09
CA GLU A 127 -7.35 0.47 19.52
C GLU A 127 -7.93 1.37 18.39
N MET A 128 -8.01 0.85 17.16
CA MET A 128 -8.61 1.54 16.02
C MET A 128 -10.12 1.27 16.00
N THR A 129 -10.91 2.21 16.54
CA THR A 129 -12.34 2.00 16.81
C THR A 129 -13.23 1.94 15.58
N SER A 130 -12.80 2.51 14.46
CA SER A 130 -13.60 2.60 13.22
C SER A 130 -13.08 1.72 12.08
N LEU A 131 -11.92 1.09 12.26
CA LEU A 131 -11.23 0.34 11.21
C LEU A 131 -11.98 -0.96 10.92
N LYS A 132 -12.37 -1.16 9.66
CA LYS A 132 -13.16 -2.31 9.18
C LYS A 132 -12.31 -3.34 8.47
N ASP A 133 -11.28 -2.91 7.77
CA ASP A 133 -10.28 -3.77 7.12
C ASP A 133 -8.90 -3.11 7.15
N ILE A 134 -7.84 -3.91 7.12
CA ILE A 134 -6.47 -3.38 7.06
C ILE A 134 -6.24 -2.69 5.71
N GLY A 135 -6.72 -3.24 4.60
CA GLY A 135 -6.73 -2.57 3.30
C GLY A 135 -5.36 -2.32 2.64
N LEU A 136 -4.26 -2.84 3.17
CA LEU A 136 -2.92 -2.70 2.59
C LEU A 136 -2.71 -3.67 1.41
N TYR A 137 -3.55 -3.57 0.39
CA TYR A 137 -3.65 -4.60 -0.65
C TYR A 137 -2.44 -4.73 -1.59
N ASN A 138 -1.53 -3.76 -1.58
CA ASN A 138 -0.26 -3.83 -2.29
C ASN A 138 0.92 -4.23 -1.40
N LEU A 139 0.73 -4.45 -0.10
CA LEU A 139 1.80 -4.89 0.80
C LEU A 139 2.25 -6.30 0.40
N ARG A 140 3.51 -6.42 -0.04
CA ARG A 140 4.10 -7.68 -0.52
C ARG A 140 5.19 -8.22 0.39
N ASN A 141 5.78 -7.38 1.23
CA ASN A 141 6.90 -7.79 2.07
C ASN A 141 6.97 -7.00 3.38
N ILE A 142 6.93 -7.73 4.49
CA ILE A 142 7.44 -7.25 5.77
C ILE A 142 8.76 -8.01 6.00
N THR A 143 9.88 -7.32 5.87
CA THR A 143 11.20 -7.98 5.80
C THR A 143 11.63 -8.52 7.16
N ARG A 144 11.38 -7.77 8.24
CA ARG A 144 11.75 -8.13 9.60
C ARG A 144 10.69 -7.66 10.58
N GLY A 145 10.48 -8.42 11.65
CA GLY A 145 9.53 -8.11 12.71
C GLY A 145 8.19 -8.83 12.54
N ALA A 146 7.47 -8.97 13.64
CA ALA A 146 6.12 -9.52 13.68
C ALA A 146 5.06 -8.41 13.46
N ILE A 147 3.78 -8.77 13.48
CA ILE A 147 2.68 -7.80 13.53
C ILE A 147 1.92 -7.90 14.86
N ARG A 148 1.35 -6.76 15.30
CA ARG A 148 0.44 -6.69 16.43
C ARG A 148 -0.86 -6.01 16.01
N ILE A 149 -1.96 -6.77 15.99
CA ILE A 149 -3.28 -6.27 15.63
C ILE A 149 -4.21 -6.55 16.81
N GLU A 150 -4.54 -5.52 17.57
CA GLU A 150 -5.21 -5.72 18.85
C GLU A 150 -6.26 -4.66 19.17
N LYS A 151 -7.38 -5.10 19.78
CA LYS A 151 -8.47 -4.22 20.26
C LYS A 151 -9.11 -3.36 19.16
N ASN A 152 -9.31 -3.91 17.98
CA ASN A 152 -10.01 -3.24 16.88
C ASN A 152 -11.43 -3.82 16.72
N PRO A 153 -12.45 -3.24 17.35
CA PRO A 153 -13.77 -3.87 17.52
C PRO A 153 -14.56 -4.06 16.22
N GLU A 154 -14.27 -3.27 15.19
CA GLU A 154 -14.95 -3.35 13.88
C GLU A 154 -14.13 -4.07 12.80
N LEU A 155 -12.92 -4.54 13.13
CA LEU A 155 -11.96 -5.05 12.15
C LEU A 155 -12.27 -6.48 11.72
N CYS A 156 -12.49 -6.66 10.42
CA CYS A 156 -12.74 -7.93 9.73
C CYS A 156 -11.61 -8.28 8.74
N TYR A 157 -11.80 -9.33 7.93
CA TYR A 157 -10.83 -9.86 6.94
C TYR A 157 -9.54 -10.47 7.49
N LEU A 158 -9.39 -10.62 8.81
CA LEU A 158 -8.16 -11.13 9.42
C LEU A 158 -7.82 -12.58 9.00
N ASP A 159 -8.83 -13.46 8.93
CA ASP A 159 -8.64 -14.86 8.54
C ASP A 159 -8.44 -15.03 7.02
N SER A 160 -8.82 -14.02 6.24
CA SER A 160 -8.65 -14.00 4.79
C SER A 160 -7.25 -13.57 4.34
N ILE A 161 -6.42 -13.08 5.26
CA ILE A 161 -5.04 -12.65 4.98
C ILE A 161 -4.07 -13.75 5.44
N ASP A 162 -3.33 -14.32 4.49
CA ASP A 162 -2.27 -15.28 4.76
C ASP A 162 -0.93 -14.55 4.91
N TRP A 163 -0.54 -14.27 6.15
CA TRP A 163 0.68 -13.52 6.46
C TRP A 163 1.95 -14.25 6.02
N SER A 164 1.94 -15.59 5.94
CA SER A 164 3.09 -16.37 5.49
C SER A 164 3.54 -16.02 4.05
N LEU A 165 2.62 -15.46 3.25
CA LEU A 165 2.90 -15.02 1.88
C LEU A 165 3.73 -13.75 1.78
N ILE A 166 3.82 -12.96 2.86
CA ILE A 166 4.44 -11.62 2.86
C ILE A 166 5.47 -11.42 3.97
N MET A 167 5.56 -12.32 4.96
CA MET A 167 6.52 -12.21 6.07
C MET A 167 7.02 -13.59 6.54
N ASP A 168 8.23 -13.65 7.10
CA ASP A 168 8.85 -14.90 7.58
C ASP A 168 8.54 -15.16 9.07
N ALA A 169 8.36 -14.09 9.86
CA ALA A 169 8.15 -14.17 11.31
C ALA A 169 6.67 -14.30 11.72
N GLU A 170 5.85 -14.96 10.89
CA GLU A 170 4.39 -15.04 11.09
C GLU A 170 4.00 -15.70 12.43
N PHE A 171 4.77 -16.69 12.87
CA PHE A 171 4.58 -17.39 14.14
C PHE A 171 4.69 -16.50 15.39
N ASN A 172 5.26 -15.30 15.27
CA ASN A 172 5.39 -14.32 16.36
C ASN A 172 4.28 -13.27 16.35
N ASN A 173 3.30 -13.37 15.43
CA ASN A 173 2.22 -12.42 15.32
C ASN A 173 1.32 -12.45 16.55
N TYR A 174 0.86 -11.27 16.97
CA TYR A 174 -0.12 -11.12 18.05
C TYR A 174 -1.40 -10.51 17.50
N ILE A 175 -2.47 -11.32 17.43
CA ILE A 175 -3.78 -10.89 16.91
C ILE A 175 -4.83 -11.26 17.96
N ALA A 176 -5.39 -10.27 18.67
CA ALA A 176 -6.33 -10.53 19.76
C ALA A 176 -7.30 -9.37 20.02
N GLY A 177 -8.50 -9.67 20.53
CA GLY A 177 -9.48 -8.65 20.91
C GLY A 177 -10.04 -7.83 19.74
N ASN A 178 -9.99 -8.37 18.52
CA ASN A 178 -10.65 -7.79 17.34
C ASN A 178 -12.07 -8.37 17.19
N LYS A 179 -12.82 -7.93 16.17
CA LYS A 179 -14.13 -8.51 15.85
C LYS A 179 -14.02 -10.01 15.64
N GLN A 180 -14.99 -10.78 16.14
CA GLN A 180 -14.98 -12.22 15.96
C GLN A 180 -15.25 -12.57 14.50
N SER A 181 -14.48 -13.49 13.92
CA SER A 181 -14.61 -13.86 12.49
C SER A 181 -16.02 -14.33 12.12
N LYS A 182 -16.75 -14.96 13.04
CA LYS A 182 -18.14 -15.40 12.85
C LYS A 182 -19.15 -14.25 12.69
N GLU A 183 -18.80 -13.06 13.17
CA GLU A 183 -19.61 -11.84 13.07
C GLU A 183 -19.21 -11.00 11.86
N CYS A 184 -18.15 -11.41 11.15
CA CYS A 184 -17.71 -10.80 9.91
C CYS A 184 -18.38 -11.49 8.71
N SER A 185 -18.83 -10.68 7.76
CA SER A 185 -19.33 -11.15 6.46
C SER A 185 -18.23 -11.05 5.41
N ASP A 186 -17.10 -11.72 5.67
CA ASP A 186 -15.92 -11.64 4.81
C ASP A 186 -16.18 -12.37 3.49
N VAL A 187 -16.14 -11.63 2.39
CA VAL A 187 -16.39 -12.15 1.04
C VAL A 187 -15.33 -11.62 0.11
N CYS A 188 -14.48 -12.50 -0.40
CA CYS A 188 -13.46 -12.12 -1.37
C CYS A 188 -14.04 -11.85 -2.77
N PRO A 189 -13.34 -11.04 -3.60
CA PRO A 189 -13.76 -10.70 -4.96
C PRO A 189 -14.21 -11.88 -5.82
N GLY A 190 -15.34 -11.70 -6.50
CA GLY A 190 -15.89 -12.63 -7.48
C GLY A 190 -16.60 -13.86 -6.90
N ILE A 191 -16.61 -14.07 -5.59
CA ILE A 191 -17.31 -15.21 -4.96
C ILE A 191 -18.83 -15.13 -5.19
N MET A 192 -19.44 -13.96 -4.97
CA MET A 192 -20.90 -13.77 -5.11
C MET A 192 -21.38 -13.91 -6.56
N GLU A 193 -20.50 -13.67 -7.51
CA GLU A 193 -20.76 -13.76 -8.96
C GLU A 193 -20.44 -15.15 -9.53
N ASN A 194 -20.09 -16.13 -8.68
CA ASN A 194 -19.58 -17.45 -9.08
C ASN A 194 -18.34 -17.39 -10.01
N ASN A 195 -17.56 -16.32 -9.94
CA ASN A 195 -16.33 -16.11 -10.70
C ASN A 195 -15.17 -15.74 -9.76
N PRO A 196 -14.72 -16.68 -8.90
CA PRO A 196 -13.74 -16.39 -7.86
C PRO A 196 -12.40 -15.94 -8.47
N GLN A 197 -11.96 -14.73 -8.10
CA GLN A 197 -10.75 -14.12 -8.66
C GLN A 197 -9.49 -14.38 -7.81
N CYS A 198 -9.68 -14.64 -6.52
CA CYS A 198 -8.58 -14.73 -5.57
C CYS A 198 -7.96 -16.13 -5.52
N ARG A 199 -6.68 -16.19 -5.14
CA ARG A 199 -5.99 -17.46 -4.90
C ARG A 199 -6.42 -18.06 -3.56
N LYS A 200 -6.48 -19.40 -3.47
CA LYS A 200 -6.60 -20.14 -2.20
C LYS A 200 -5.24 -20.57 -1.66
N THR A 201 -5.09 -20.61 -0.34
CA THR A 201 -3.91 -21.18 0.33
C THR A 201 -4.32 -21.94 1.58
N MET A 202 -3.44 -22.80 2.10
CA MET A 202 -3.57 -23.39 3.44
C MET A 202 -2.92 -22.45 4.45
N PHE A 203 -3.72 -21.86 5.34
CA PHE A 203 -3.23 -20.99 6.42
C PHE A 203 -4.05 -21.27 7.68
N ASN A 204 -3.39 -21.48 8.82
CA ASN A 204 -4.03 -21.86 10.09
C ASN A 204 -5.07 -22.99 9.96
N ASN A 205 -4.70 -24.06 9.25
CA ASN A 205 -5.55 -25.22 8.95
C ASN A 205 -6.85 -24.90 8.18
N ASN A 206 -6.93 -23.74 7.53
CA ASN A 206 -8.07 -23.32 6.73
C ASN A 206 -7.66 -23.18 5.25
N TYR A 207 -8.31 -23.93 4.36
CA TYR A 207 -8.13 -23.80 2.91
C TYR A 207 -9.18 -22.84 2.32
N ASN A 208 -8.82 -21.57 2.14
CA ASN A 208 -9.76 -20.57 1.67
C ASN A 208 -9.12 -19.51 0.75
N TYR A 209 -9.97 -18.72 0.09
CA TYR A 209 -9.58 -17.57 -0.72
C TYR A 209 -8.90 -16.50 0.12
N ARG A 210 -7.92 -15.83 -0.47
CA ARG A 210 -7.15 -14.79 0.21
C ARG A 210 -7.39 -13.41 -0.36
N CYS A 211 -7.84 -12.49 0.49
CA CYS A 211 -8.15 -11.12 0.13
C CYS A 211 -7.83 -10.17 1.28
N TRP A 212 -7.69 -8.89 0.95
CA TRP A 212 -7.53 -7.82 1.94
C TRP A 212 -8.87 -7.19 2.32
N ASN A 213 -9.83 -7.22 1.39
CA ASN A 213 -11.22 -6.79 1.54
C ASN A 213 -12.05 -7.34 0.36
N SER A 214 -13.31 -6.91 0.25
CA SER A 214 -14.25 -7.36 -0.80
C SER A 214 -13.83 -7.01 -2.23
N ASN A 215 -12.88 -6.09 -2.40
CA ASN A 215 -12.50 -5.54 -3.70
C ASN A 215 -11.08 -5.94 -4.13
N HIS A 216 -10.24 -6.42 -3.21
CA HIS A 216 -8.83 -6.69 -3.49
C HIS A 216 -8.37 -8.06 -2.98
N CYS A 217 -7.93 -8.92 -3.91
CA CYS A 217 -7.28 -10.17 -3.57
C CYS A 217 -5.88 -9.96 -2.95
N GLN A 218 -5.45 -10.90 -2.11
CA GLN A 218 -4.11 -10.89 -1.55
C GLN A 218 -3.10 -11.36 -2.59
N LYS A 219 -2.01 -10.62 -2.74
CA LYS A 219 -0.91 -10.93 -3.64
C LYS A 219 0.32 -11.28 -2.80
N GLY A 220 1.04 -12.35 -3.15
CA GLY A 220 2.24 -12.77 -2.40
C GLY A 220 3.49 -11.92 -2.68
N ARG A 221 4.64 -12.29 -2.11
CA ARG A 221 5.94 -11.65 -2.37
C ARG A 221 6.24 -11.44 -3.86
N LEU A 222 6.94 -10.35 -4.16
CA LEU A 222 7.53 -10.13 -5.48
C LEU A 222 8.67 -11.15 -5.67
N THR A 223 8.42 -12.22 -6.41
CA THR A 223 9.50 -13.11 -6.85
C THR A 223 10.28 -12.39 -7.94
N VAL A 224 11.59 -12.20 -7.75
CA VAL A 224 12.48 -11.87 -8.87
C VAL A 224 12.44 -13.07 -9.80
N THR A 225 11.74 -12.96 -10.94
CA THR A 225 11.93 -13.89 -12.03
C THR A 225 13.39 -13.78 -12.44
N ARG A 226 14.24 -14.70 -11.97
CA ARG A 226 15.51 -14.95 -12.65
C ARG A 226 15.14 -15.40 -14.05
N GLU A 227 15.29 -14.52 -15.04
CA GLU A 227 15.40 -14.94 -16.42
C GLU A 227 16.49 -16.01 -16.44
N ARG A 228 16.10 -17.27 -16.66
CA ARG A 228 17.04 -18.29 -17.11
C ARG A 228 17.47 -17.81 -18.50
N SER A 229 18.59 -17.10 -18.56
CA SER A 229 19.41 -17.04 -19.74
C SER A 229 19.81 -18.48 -20.09
N SER A 230 19.00 -19.12 -20.93
CA SER A 230 19.41 -20.29 -21.69
C SER A 230 20.45 -19.82 -22.70
N GLY A 231 21.68 -19.66 -22.22
CA GLY A 231 22.87 -19.44 -23.03
C GLY A 231 23.70 -20.71 -23.03
N ILE A 232 24.02 -21.14 -24.27
CA ILE A 232 24.83 -22.28 -24.73
C ILE A 232 23.99 -23.49 -25.12
#